data_AF-A0A855LQD8-F1
#
_entry.id   AF-A0A855LQD8-F1
#
_cell.length_a   1.000
_cell.length_b   1.000
_cell.length_c   1.000
_cell.angle_alpha   90.00
_cell.angle_beta   90.00
_cell.angle_gamma   90.00
#
_symmetry.space_group_name_H-M   'P 1'
#
loop_
_entity.id
_entity.type
_entity.pdbx_description
1 polymer ?
#
loop_
_entity_poly.entity_id
_entity_poly.type
_entity_poly.pdbx_seq_one_letter_code
_entity_poly.pdbx_strand_id
1 'polypeptide(L)'
;MRTMMLLLAVSLLAGCQTPLPPVDPNMAWVEFSTPSPGGKLLMAERLDNKRLTDGRFFQVTPGSHELRVRFDFEVFGGGGSLMTGPVERLCYLTIRYDHFEAGQRYRLEGRSLAFTPSARLYNDKREIVAEDREVNCII
;
A
#
# COMPACT_ATOMS: atom_id res chain seq x y z
N MET A 1 -29.58 -25.78 28.59
CA MET A 1 -29.48 -26.34 27.23
C MET A 1 -29.46 -25.29 26.12
N ARG A 2 -30.27 -24.21 26.20
CA ARG A 2 -30.31 -23.14 25.16
C ARG A 2 -29.11 -22.18 25.19
N THR A 3 -28.53 -21.91 26.36
CA THR A 3 -27.34 -21.05 26.53
C THR A 3 -26.05 -21.67 26.00
N MET A 4 -25.96 -23.01 26.02
CA MET A 4 -24.82 -23.79 25.51
C MET A 4 -24.88 -24.01 23.98
N MET A 5 -25.83 -23.39 23.28
CA MET A 5 -25.84 -23.34 21.82
C MET A 5 -25.34 -21.98 21.30
N LEU A 6 -25.45 -20.91 22.10
CA LEU A 6 -24.95 -19.58 21.72
C LEU A 6 -23.42 -19.47 21.80
N LEU A 7 -22.78 -20.17 22.74
CA LEU A 7 -21.32 -20.16 22.88
C LEU A 7 -20.60 -20.88 21.72
N LEU A 8 -21.25 -21.85 21.07
CA LEU A 8 -20.69 -22.59 19.93
C LEU A 8 -20.75 -21.80 18.61
N ALA A 9 -21.65 -20.81 18.51
CA ALA A 9 -21.78 -19.97 17.32
C ALA A 9 -20.71 -18.86 17.26
N VAL A 10 -20.19 -18.42 18.42
CA VAL A 10 -19.19 -17.35 18.50
C VAL A 10 -17.78 -17.83 18.14
N SER A 11 -17.46 -19.11 18.35
CA SER A 11 -16.14 -19.67 18.05
C SER A 11 -15.85 -19.86 16.56
N LEU A 12 -16.87 -19.78 15.69
CA LEU A 12 -16.72 -19.92 14.24
C LEU A 12 -16.29 -18.62 13.53
N LEU A 13 -16.19 -17.50 14.26
CA LEU A 13 -15.79 -16.19 13.73
C LEU A 13 -14.32 -15.84 13.97
N ALA A 14 -13.50 -16.79 14.46
CA ALA A 14 -12.04 -16.66 14.44
C ALA A 14 -11.54 -16.82 12.99
N GLY A 15 -11.80 -15.81 12.16
CA GLY A 15 -11.23 -15.74 10.81
C GLY A 15 -9.72 -15.82 10.88
N CYS A 16 -9.10 -16.56 9.95
CA CYS A 16 -7.64 -16.62 9.80
C CYS A 16 -7.10 -15.27 9.31
N GLN A 17 -6.97 -14.29 10.20
CA GLN A 17 -6.08 -13.17 9.96
C GLN A 17 -4.72 -13.53 10.53
N THR A 18 -3.75 -13.79 9.66
CA THR A 18 -2.35 -13.90 10.07
C THR A 18 -1.94 -12.56 10.68
N PRO A 19 -1.50 -12.54 11.95
CA PRO A 19 -1.14 -11.30 12.62
C PRO A 19 -0.06 -10.57 11.82
N LEU A 20 -0.09 -9.23 11.86
CA LEU A 20 1.06 -8.46 11.39
C LEU A 20 2.27 -8.84 12.26
N PRO A 21 3.47 -8.99 11.67
CA PRO A 21 4.65 -9.25 12.46
C PRO A 21 4.91 -8.08 13.42
N PRO A 22 5.59 -8.32 14.55
CA PRO A 22 5.95 -7.26 15.48
C PRO A 22 6.80 -6.20 14.76
N VAL A 23 6.55 -4.93 15.08
CA VAL A 23 7.35 -3.81 14.57
C VAL A 23 8.75 -3.89 15.19
N ASP A 24 9.78 -4.00 14.35
CA ASP A 24 11.18 -3.94 14.78
C ASP A 24 11.57 -2.47 15.04
N PRO A 25 11.93 -2.08 16.28
CA PRO A 25 12.30 -0.71 16.60
C PRO A 25 13.60 -0.25 15.92
N ASN A 26 14.40 -1.16 15.35
CA ASN A 26 15.63 -0.83 14.64
C ASN A 26 15.40 -0.55 13.14
N MET A 27 14.15 -0.65 12.68
CA MET A 27 13.77 -0.45 11.28
C MET A 27 12.74 0.68 11.17
N ALA A 28 12.71 1.33 10.02
CA ALA A 28 11.61 2.19 9.61
C ALA A 28 10.43 1.32 9.15
N TRP A 29 9.22 1.73 9.48
CA TRP A 29 8.00 1.07 9.03
C TRP A 29 7.24 1.94 8.05
N VAL A 30 6.96 1.43 6.84
CA VAL A 30 6.17 2.13 5.83
C VAL A 30 4.82 1.44 5.69
N GLU A 31 3.76 2.14 6.06
CA GLU A 31 2.38 1.69 5.86
C GLU A 31 1.76 2.32 4.60
N PHE A 32 0.69 1.72 4.10
CA PHE A 32 0.07 2.10 2.84
C PHE A 32 -1.29 2.75 3.02
N SER A 33 -1.61 3.67 2.10
CA SER A 33 -2.93 4.27 2.01
C SER A 33 -3.26 4.61 0.55
N THR A 34 -4.54 4.56 0.20
CA THR A 34 -5.05 4.94 -1.12
C THR A 34 -6.17 5.97 -0.95
N PRO A 35 -5.83 7.24 -0.63
CA PRO A 35 -6.84 8.23 -0.25
C PRO A 35 -7.67 8.75 -1.44
N SER A 36 -7.25 8.52 -2.69
CA SER A 36 -8.00 8.94 -3.87
C SER A 36 -9.18 8.00 -4.14
N PRO A 37 -10.34 8.51 -4.59
CA PRO A 37 -11.43 7.68 -5.09
C PRO A 37 -10.94 6.71 -6.17
N GLY A 38 -11.45 5.47 -6.13
CA GLY A 38 -11.04 4.41 -7.06
C GLY A 38 -9.72 3.72 -6.71
N GLY A 39 -8.95 4.17 -5.70
CA GLY A 39 -7.79 3.41 -5.22
C GLY A 39 -8.23 2.07 -4.60
N LYS A 40 -7.73 0.95 -5.14
CA LYS A 40 -8.11 -0.41 -4.70
C LYS A 40 -7.04 -1.06 -3.84
N LEU A 41 -5.79 -0.98 -4.26
CA LEU A 41 -4.69 -1.66 -3.60
C LEU A 41 -3.41 -0.86 -3.75
N LEU A 42 -2.68 -0.68 -2.65
CA LEU A 42 -1.27 -0.32 -2.66
C LEU A 42 -0.50 -1.37 -1.88
N MET A 43 0.49 -1.99 -2.50
CA MET A 43 1.16 -3.16 -1.97
C MET A 43 2.67 -3.13 -2.22
N ALA A 44 3.46 -3.49 -1.22
CA ALA A 44 4.90 -3.64 -1.33
C ALA A 44 5.25 -4.71 -2.38
N GLU A 45 6.16 -4.38 -3.30
CA GLU A 45 6.60 -5.28 -4.38
C GLU A 45 8.07 -5.65 -4.20
N ARG A 46 8.95 -4.63 -4.21
CA ARG A 46 10.38 -4.79 -3.98
C ARG A 46 10.93 -3.74 -3.03
N LEU A 47 11.91 -4.14 -2.24
CA LEU A 47 12.80 -3.25 -1.48
C LEU A 47 14.22 -3.45 -2.03
N ASP A 48 14.84 -2.39 -2.52
CA ASP A 48 16.18 -2.42 -3.15
C ASP A 48 16.32 -3.55 -4.19
N ASN A 49 15.36 -3.60 -5.11
CA ASN A 49 15.27 -4.60 -6.18
C ASN A 49 15.06 -6.06 -5.71
N LYS A 50 14.88 -6.32 -4.40
CA LYS A 50 14.55 -7.64 -3.84
C LYS A 50 13.05 -7.78 -3.64
N ARG A 51 12.48 -8.87 -4.17
CA ARG A 51 11.03 -9.15 -4.08
C ARG A 51 10.65 -9.45 -2.63
N LEU A 52 9.54 -8.86 -2.18
CA LEU A 52 8.99 -9.10 -0.85
C LEU A 52 7.92 -10.20 -0.87
N THR A 53 7.81 -10.91 0.25
CA THR A 53 6.80 -11.96 0.47
C THR A 53 5.56 -11.45 1.18
N ASP A 54 5.71 -10.48 2.09
CA ASP A 54 4.59 -9.75 2.70
C ASP A 54 4.48 -8.38 2.05
N GLY A 55 3.36 -8.16 1.35
CA GLY A 55 3.08 -6.93 0.62
C GLY A 55 2.38 -5.85 1.44
N ARG A 56 2.08 -6.09 2.72
CA ARG A 56 1.20 -5.22 3.52
C ARG A 56 1.90 -3.97 4.07
N PHE A 57 3.23 -3.96 4.10
CA PHE A 57 4.07 -2.86 4.61
C PHE A 57 5.49 -2.98 4.04
N PHE A 58 6.34 -1.98 4.28
CA PHE A 58 7.79 -2.17 4.25
C PHE A 58 8.37 -2.11 5.66
N GLN A 59 9.33 -3.00 5.93
CA GLN A 59 10.33 -2.81 6.97
C GLN A 59 11.64 -2.45 6.29
N VAL A 60 12.16 -1.26 6.58
CA VAL A 60 13.29 -0.66 5.88
C VAL A 60 14.39 -0.38 6.88
N THR A 61 15.63 -0.75 6.59
CA THR A 61 16.76 -0.38 7.44
C THR A 61 16.99 1.14 7.39
N PRO A 62 17.67 1.73 8.38
CA PRO A 62 18.00 3.15 8.32
C PRO A 62 18.92 3.47 7.13
N GLY A 63 18.67 4.59 6.46
CA GLY A 63 19.46 5.08 5.32
C GLY A 63 18.69 5.12 4.00
N SER A 64 19.43 4.89 2.91
CA SER A 64 18.94 5.09 1.55
C SER A 64 18.38 3.83 0.93
N HIS A 65 17.11 3.90 0.54
CA HIS A 65 16.39 2.76 0.00
C HIS A 65 15.47 3.13 -1.17
N GLU A 66 15.27 2.15 -2.03
CA GLU A 66 14.29 2.20 -3.11
C GLU A 66 13.13 1.26 -2.81
N LEU A 67 11.93 1.85 -2.80
CA LEU A 67 10.67 1.15 -2.62
C LEU A 67 10.00 1.01 -3.98
N ARG A 68 9.60 -0.21 -4.34
CA ARG A 68 8.69 -0.44 -5.47
C ARG A 68 7.38 -0.99 -4.95
N VAL A 69 6.28 -0.37 -5.36
CA VAL A 69 4.92 -0.78 -4.99
C VAL A 69 4.08 -1.10 -6.21
N ARG A 70 3.15 -2.05 -6.07
CA ARG A 70 2.03 -2.24 -6.98
C ARG A 70 0.89 -1.32 -6.53
N PHE A 71 0.32 -0.57 -7.47
CA PHE A 71 -0.83 0.28 -7.26
C PHE A 71 -1.94 -0.11 -8.25
N ASP A 72 -3.04 -0.62 -7.73
CA ASP A 72 -4.24 -0.95 -8.48
C ASP A 72 -5.30 0.12 -8.21
N PHE A 73 -5.85 0.71 -9.27
CA PHE A 73 -6.86 1.76 -9.16
C PHE A 73 -7.84 1.71 -10.32
N GLU A 74 -9.05 2.20 -10.04
CA GLU A 74 -10.10 2.36 -11.04
C GLU A 74 -9.98 3.70 -11.75
N VAL A 75 -10.15 3.67 -13.07
CA VAL A 75 -10.31 4.85 -13.89
C VAL A 75 -11.74 4.92 -14.40
N PHE A 76 -12.39 6.05 -14.12
CA PHE A 76 -13.72 6.36 -14.62
C PHE A 76 -13.57 7.04 -15.98
N GLY A 77 -14.15 6.43 -17.03
CA GLY A 77 -14.09 6.99 -18.39
C GLY A 77 -14.84 8.32 -18.49
N GLY A 78 -14.16 9.38 -18.91
CA GLY A 78 -14.77 10.66 -19.24
C GLY A 78 -15.10 10.74 -20.73
N GLY A 79 -16.39 10.87 -21.06
CA GLY A 79 -16.87 11.37 -22.36
C GLY A 79 -16.74 10.42 -23.56
N GLY A 80 -17.79 9.64 -23.85
CA GLY A 80 -18.11 9.22 -25.23
C GLY A 80 -17.75 7.81 -25.68
N SER A 81 -17.12 6.97 -24.84
CA SER A 81 -16.88 5.56 -25.17
C SER A 81 -17.99 4.65 -24.60
N LEU A 82 -18.38 3.61 -25.35
CA LEU A 82 -19.35 2.55 -25.00
C LEU A 82 -18.86 1.63 -23.84
N MET A 83 -18.04 2.15 -22.95
CA MET A 83 -17.54 1.45 -21.76
C MET A 83 -18.28 2.01 -20.55
N THR A 84 -19.33 1.33 -20.12
CA THR A 84 -20.30 1.81 -19.12
C THR A 84 -19.86 1.61 -17.66
N GLY A 85 -18.56 1.47 -17.38
CA GLY A 85 -18.07 1.21 -16.02
C GLY A 85 -16.59 1.56 -15.80
N PRO A 86 -16.14 1.62 -14.53
CA PRO A 86 -14.75 1.83 -14.18
C PRO A 86 -13.86 0.71 -14.75
N VAL A 87 -12.70 1.08 -15.27
CA VAL A 87 -11.68 0.14 -15.74
C VAL A 87 -10.54 0.12 -14.72
N GLU A 88 -10.14 -1.07 -14.29
CA GLU A 88 -9.00 -1.22 -13.38
C GLU A 88 -7.68 -1.07 -14.14
N ARG A 89 -6.76 -0.31 -13.55
CA ARG A 89 -5.38 -0.16 -14.00
C ARG A 89 -4.43 -0.62 -12.91
N LEU A 90 -3.38 -1.29 -13.34
CA LEU A 90 -2.29 -1.76 -12.49
C LEU A 90 -1.01 -1.06 -12.92
N CYS A 91 -0.36 -0.39 -11.98
CA CYS A 91 0.95 0.21 -12.21
C CYS A 91 1.93 -0.15 -11.09
N TYR A 92 3.21 -0.19 -11.43
CA TYR A 92 4.31 -0.23 -10.49
C TYR A 92 4.90 1.16 -10.34
N LEU A 93 4.99 1.64 -9.10
CA LEU A 93 5.55 2.95 -8.76
C LEU A 93 6.85 2.74 -8.00
N THR A 94 7.88 3.52 -8.33
CA THR A 94 9.18 3.45 -7.68
C THR A 94 9.45 4.75 -6.93
N ILE A 95 9.75 4.64 -5.65
CA ILE A 95 10.00 5.74 -4.73
C ILE A 95 11.40 5.56 -4.16
N ARG A 96 12.21 6.62 -4.18
CA ARG A 96 13.52 6.62 -3.53
C ARG A 96 13.52 7.62 -2.39
N TYR A 97 14.03 7.20 -1.24
CA TYR A 97 14.23 8.07 -0.09
C TYR A 97 15.53 7.71 0.62
N ASP A 98 16.33 8.73 0.91
CA ASP A 98 17.72 8.54 1.34
C ASP A 98 17.88 8.54 2.88
N HIS A 99 16.80 8.82 3.62
CA HIS A 99 16.86 9.15 5.05
C HIS A 99 15.81 8.39 5.87
N PHE A 100 15.65 7.08 5.64
CA PHE A 100 14.87 6.25 6.57
C PHE A 100 15.55 6.20 7.93
N GLU A 101 14.76 6.29 9.00
CA GLU A 101 15.25 6.30 10.38
C GLU A 101 14.66 5.14 11.19
N ALA A 102 15.46 4.56 12.08
CA ALA A 102 15.02 3.48 12.97
C ALA A 102 13.86 3.93 13.86
N GLY A 103 12.83 3.08 14.00
CA GLY A 103 11.68 3.34 14.86
C GLY A 103 10.69 4.36 14.30
N GLN A 104 11.00 5.00 13.17
CA GLN A 104 10.10 5.95 12.52
C GLN A 104 8.99 5.25 11.72
N ARG A 105 7.85 5.92 11.63
CA ARG A 105 6.71 5.49 10.81
C ARG A 105 6.55 6.45 9.63
N TYR A 106 6.41 5.86 8.45
CA TYR A 106 6.12 6.56 7.23
C TYR A 106 4.82 6.05 6.64
N ARG A 107 4.10 6.92 5.93
CA ARG A 107 2.90 6.55 5.18
C ARG A 107 3.15 6.79 3.70
N LEU A 108 3.08 5.75 2.90
CA LEU A 108 3.12 5.87 1.45
C LEU A 108 1.69 5.88 0.93
N GLU A 109 1.30 7.01 0.31
CA GLU A 109 -0.01 7.19 -0.29
C GLU A 109 0.05 6.96 -1.79
N GLY A 110 -0.75 6.03 -2.31
CA GLY A 110 -1.00 5.84 -3.73
C GLY A 110 -2.20 6.68 -4.16
N ARG A 111 -2.01 7.55 -5.16
CA ARG A 111 -3.02 8.49 -5.63
C ARG A 111 -3.19 8.37 -7.13
N SER A 112 -4.43 8.46 -7.59
CA SER A 112 -4.74 8.55 -9.02
C SER A 112 -5.47 9.86 -9.34
N LEU A 113 -5.05 10.50 -10.42
CA LEU A 113 -5.79 11.59 -11.06
C LEU A 113 -6.14 11.14 -12.48
N ALA A 114 -7.37 10.69 -12.68
CA ALA A 114 -7.80 10.01 -13.90
C ALA A 114 -6.84 8.86 -14.27
N PHE A 115 -6.12 8.96 -15.39
CA PHE A 115 -5.19 7.93 -15.87
C PHE A 115 -3.78 8.03 -15.27
N THR A 116 -3.50 9.06 -14.48
CA THR A 116 -2.16 9.34 -13.97
C THR A 116 -2.04 8.85 -12.52
N PRO A 117 -1.32 7.74 -12.26
CA PRO A 117 -0.98 7.33 -10.90
C PRO A 117 0.20 8.16 -10.37
N SER A 118 0.31 8.24 -9.05
CA SER A 118 1.42 8.84 -8.32
C SER A 118 1.51 8.24 -6.92
N ALA A 119 2.67 8.35 -6.28
CA ALA A 119 2.88 7.97 -4.90
C ALA A 119 3.59 9.09 -4.12
N ARG A 120 3.19 9.29 -2.86
CA ARG A 120 3.83 10.26 -1.95
C ARG A 120 4.16 9.60 -0.63
N LEU A 121 5.41 9.72 -0.20
CA LEU A 121 5.88 9.24 1.09
C LEU A 121 5.82 10.38 2.11
N TYR A 122 5.09 10.14 3.19
CA TYR A 122 4.93 11.05 4.31
C TYR A 122 5.70 10.56 5.53
N ASN A 123 6.34 11.47 6.26
CA ASN A 123 6.87 11.18 7.60
C ASN A 123 5.77 11.28 8.68
N ASP A 124 6.16 11.06 9.93
CA ASP A 124 5.30 11.16 11.13
C ASP A 124 4.66 12.55 11.31
N LYS A 125 5.33 13.61 10.86
CA LYS A 125 4.84 14.99 10.85
C LYS A 125 3.88 15.30 9.70
N ARG A 126 3.61 14.33 8.81
CA ARG A 126 2.81 14.47 7.57
C ARG A 126 3.45 15.40 6.53
N GLU A 127 4.77 15.52 6.55
CA GLU A 127 5.54 16.21 5.52
C GLU A 127 5.84 15.21 4.39
N ILE A 128 5.74 15.67 3.13
CA ILE A 128 6.15 14.86 1.98
C ILE A 128 7.67 14.83 1.94
N VAL A 129 8.25 13.64 2.10
CA VAL A 129 9.70 13.43 2.11
C VAL A 129 10.23 12.77 0.84
N ALA A 130 9.34 12.14 0.05
CA ALA A 130 9.64 11.64 -1.28
C ALA A 130 8.35 11.51 -2.12
N GLU A 131 8.51 11.56 -3.44
CA GLU A 131 7.47 11.22 -4.42
C GLU A 131 7.98 10.11 -5.34
N ASP A 132 7.10 9.51 -6.14
CA ASP A 132 7.51 8.54 -7.15
C ASP A 132 8.41 9.18 -8.23
N ARG A 133 9.40 8.41 -8.69
CA ARG A 133 10.34 8.82 -9.74
C ARG A 133 10.16 8.04 -11.05
N GLU A 134 9.47 6.91 -10.99
CA GLU A 134 9.23 6.02 -12.12
C GLU A 134 7.87 5.36 -11.98
N VAL A 135 7.12 5.36 -13.07
CA VAL A 135 5.79 4.77 -13.21
C VAL A 135 5.81 3.78 -14.37
N ASN A 136 5.41 2.53 -14.11
CA ASN A 136 5.27 1.51 -15.14
C ASN A 136 3.89 0.85 -15.05
N CYS A 137 2.99 1.17 -15.98
CA CYS A 137 1.65 0.59 -16.03
C CYS A 137 1.58 -0.59 -16.98
N ILE A 138 0.93 -1.67 -16.56
CA ILE A 138 0.62 -2.81 -17.44
C ILE A 138 -0.48 -2.38 -18.41
N ILE A 139 -0.31 -2.76 -19.69
CA ILE A 139 -1.25 -2.52 -20.78
C ILE A 139 -2.30 -3.63 -20.83
#